data_AF-A0A7X8KQ98-F1
#
_entry.id   AF-A0A7X8KQ98-F1
#
_cell.length_a   1.000
_cell.length_b   1.000
_cell.length_c   1.000
_cell.angle_alpha   90.00
_cell.angle_beta   90.00
_cell.angle_gamma   90.00
#
_symmetry.space_group_name_H-M   'P 1'
#
loop_
_entity.id
_entity.type
_entity.pdbx_description
1 polymer ?
#
loop_
_entity_poly.entity_id
_entity_poly.type
_entity_poly.pdbx_seq_one_letter_code
_entity_poly.pdbx_strand_id
1 'polypeptide(L)'
;MSKKKIHYAWWVWLSCIAIAFFSSGALGTQGIFMRPVTEELGISATKFSVVFTVMSLSMFLFLPIIGKLLKRYDHRLILSTAVIIQSLAQAMMGIYQSIIGFYISAFFIGMVTAVTLIMIIPLTVQQWFYKNIATLTGIALAFSGVGAAVMQPIGTALIAAYGWRVTYFILAVVIVAGTLPFTLFVIRTNPAEKGLERYGQPANSGMKAKTNVVEQKEGISAGEAYRSPRFYLIAAFAAC
;
A
#
# COMPACT_ATOMS: atom_id res chain seq x y z
N MET A 1 36.72 16.00 -7.53
CA MET A 1 35.32 15.57 -7.80
C MET A 1 34.98 14.40 -6.89
N SER A 2 34.43 14.69 -5.70
CA SER A 2 34.09 13.65 -4.72
C SER A 2 32.81 12.95 -5.17
N LYS A 3 32.89 11.66 -5.48
CA LYS A 3 31.73 10.81 -5.80
C LYS A 3 30.78 10.88 -4.60
N LYS A 4 29.71 11.69 -4.71
CA LYS A 4 28.59 11.70 -3.76
C LYS A 4 28.00 10.29 -3.74
N LYS A 5 28.43 9.47 -2.78
CA LYS A 5 27.84 8.16 -2.52
C LYS A 5 26.36 8.41 -2.22
N ILE A 6 25.48 8.01 -3.13
CA ILE A 6 24.03 8.16 -2.97
C ILE A 6 23.65 7.46 -1.68
N HIS A 7 23.07 8.20 -0.73
CA HIS A 7 22.70 7.69 0.58
C HIS A 7 21.68 6.56 0.40
N TYR A 8 21.79 5.48 1.18
CA TYR A 8 20.90 4.32 1.10
C TYR A 8 19.40 4.70 1.26
N ALA A 9 19.12 5.84 1.89
CA ALA A 9 17.79 6.46 1.98
C ALA A 9 17.08 6.64 0.62
N TRP A 10 17.82 6.98 -0.45
CA TRP A 10 17.25 7.13 -1.79
C TRP A 10 16.84 5.80 -2.42
N TRP A 11 17.59 4.73 -2.14
CA TRP A 11 17.23 3.37 -2.58
C TRP A 11 15.97 2.86 -1.87
N VAL A 12 15.82 3.17 -0.59
CA VAL A 12 14.61 2.85 0.18
C VAL A 12 13.41 3.63 -0.37
N TRP A 13 13.58 4.92 -0.65
CA TRP A 13 12.51 5.72 -1.25
C TRP A 13 12.09 5.23 -2.63
N LEU A 14 13.05 4.86 -3.49
CA LEU A 14 12.78 4.25 -4.80
C LEU A 14 12.01 2.93 -4.66
N SER A 15 12.32 2.15 -3.63
CA SER A 15 11.61 0.90 -3.34
C SER A 15 10.17 1.17 -2.91
N CYS A 16 9.93 2.19 -2.06
CA CYS A 16 8.57 2.62 -1.71
C CYS A 16 7.78 3.06 -2.95
N ILE A 17 8.42 3.76 -3.89
CA ILE A 17 7.81 4.13 -5.17
C ILE A 17 7.42 2.88 -5.97
N ALA A 18 8.32 1.90 -6.10
CA ALA A 18 8.05 0.67 -6.82
C ALA A 18 6.87 -0.10 -6.19
N ILE A 19 6.87 -0.24 -4.86
CA ILE A 19 5.78 -0.89 -4.12
C ILE A 19 4.45 -0.16 -4.35
N ALA A 20 4.45 1.18 -4.27
CA ALA A 20 3.27 1.99 -4.52
C ALA A 20 2.75 1.81 -5.95
N PHE A 21 3.66 1.79 -6.93
CA PHE A 21 3.35 1.61 -8.34
C PHE A 21 2.68 0.26 -8.62
N PHE A 22 3.28 -0.85 -8.15
CA PHE A 22 2.74 -2.19 -8.40
C PHE A 22 1.46 -2.47 -7.61
N SER A 23 1.42 -2.12 -6.32
CA SER A 23 0.24 -2.38 -5.47
C SER A 23 -0.97 -1.54 -5.91
N SER A 24 -0.76 -0.27 -6.25
CA SER A 24 -1.84 0.60 -6.76
C SER A 24 -2.22 0.30 -8.20
N GLY A 25 -1.26 -0.16 -9.03
CA GLY A 25 -1.53 -0.68 -10.37
C GLY A 25 -2.59 -1.78 -10.35
N ALA A 26 -2.43 -2.73 -9.43
CA ALA A 26 -3.37 -3.82 -9.25
C ALA A 26 -4.78 -3.35 -8.86
N LEU A 27 -4.88 -2.37 -7.97
CA LEU A 27 -6.15 -1.78 -7.54
C LEU A 27 -6.84 -1.03 -8.68
N GLY A 28 -6.09 -0.21 -9.42
CA GLY A 28 -6.59 0.54 -10.57
C GLY A 28 -7.12 -0.37 -11.68
N THR A 29 -6.51 -1.55 -11.87
CA THR A 29 -6.98 -2.52 -12.87
C THR A 29 -8.30 -3.19 -12.51
N GLN A 30 -8.82 -3.12 -11.28
CA GLN A 30 -10.10 -3.78 -10.95
C GLN A 30 -11.28 -3.26 -11.80
N GLY A 31 -11.24 -2.00 -12.24
CA GLY A 31 -12.28 -1.41 -13.08
C GLY A 31 -12.41 -2.05 -14.48
N ILE A 32 -11.31 -2.51 -15.08
CA ILE A 32 -11.33 -3.12 -16.43
C ILE A 32 -11.91 -4.54 -16.42
N PHE A 33 -11.89 -5.22 -15.27
CA PHE A 33 -12.45 -6.56 -15.12
C PHE A 33 -13.96 -6.58 -14.99
N MET A 34 -14.61 -5.44 -14.69
CA MET A 34 -16.05 -5.40 -14.49
C MET A 34 -16.83 -5.96 -15.68
N ARG A 35 -16.58 -5.44 -16.89
CA ARG A 35 -17.25 -5.90 -18.12
C ARG A 35 -17.09 -7.41 -18.38
N PRO A 36 -15.87 -7.95 -18.54
CA PRO A 36 -15.70 -9.36 -18.90
C PRO A 36 -16.20 -10.32 -17.80
N VAL A 37 -16.08 -9.94 -16.52
CA VAL A 37 -16.61 -10.74 -15.40
C VAL A 37 -18.14 -10.74 -15.42
N THR A 38 -18.78 -9.58 -15.66
CA THR A 38 -20.24 -9.51 -15.72
C THR A 38 -20.84 -10.28 -16.90
N GLU A 39 -20.17 -10.25 -18.05
CA GLU A 39 -20.58 -10.96 -19.26
C GLU A 39 -20.46 -12.48 -19.11
N GLU A 40 -19.34 -12.99 -18.57
CA GLU A 40 -19.15 -14.44 -18.40
C GLU A 40 -20.02 -15.04 -17.29
N LEU A 41 -20.19 -14.33 -16.17
CA LEU A 41 -20.98 -14.82 -15.02
C LEU A 41 -22.48 -14.49 -15.14
N GLY A 42 -22.89 -13.73 -16.17
CA GLY A 42 -24.29 -13.30 -16.35
C GLY A 42 -24.82 -12.44 -15.20
N ILE A 43 -23.94 -11.72 -14.50
CA ILE A 43 -24.28 -10.91 -13.33
C ILE A 43 -24.43 -9.44 -13.73
N SER A 44 -25.34 -8.71 -13.06
CA SER A 44 -25.46 -7.26 -13.24
C SER A 44 -24.20 -6.53 -12.74
N ALA A 45 -23.81 -5.46 -13.44
CA ALA A 45 -22.76 -4.55 -13.03
C ALA A 45 -22.96 -4.00 -11.60
N THR A 46 -24.22 -3.82 -11.15
CA THR A 46 -24.53 -3.40 -9.78
C THR A 46 -23.98 -4.38 -8.74
N LYS A 47 -24.08 -5.69 -9.00
CA LYS A 47 -23.56 -6.71 -8.08
C LYS A 47 -22.03 -6.69 -8.07
N PHE A 48 -21.39 -6.48 -9.22
CA PHE A 48 -19.94 -6.35 -9.29
C PHE A 48 -19.45 -5.08 -8.56
N SER A 49 -20.18 -3.96 -8.64
CA SER A 49 -19.81 -2.73 -7.95
C SER A 49 -19.69 -2.88 -6.42
N VAL A 50 -20.42 -3.83 -5.83
CA VAL A 50 -20.33 -4.17 -4.40
C VAL A 50 -18.92 -4.65 -4.02
N VAL A 51 -18.16 -5.24 -4.94
CA VAL A 51 -16.75 -5.62 -4.74
C VAL A 51 -15.92 -4.40 -4.32
N PHE A 52 -16.09 -3.26 -5.00
CA PHE A 52 -15.39 -2.02 -4.65
C PHE A 52 -15.83 -1.49 -3.29
N THR A 53 -17.14 -1.55 -2.99
CA THR A 53 -17.66 -1.14 -1.68
C THR A 53 -17.06 -1.98 -0.54
N VAL A 54 -17.00 -3.31 -0.71
CA VAL A 54 -16.40 -4.21 0.27
C VAL A 54 -14.92 -3.91 0.44
N MET A 55 -14.20 -3.65 -0.66
CA MET A 55 -12.78 -3.29 -0.62
C MET A 55 -12.54 -2.00 0.18
N SER A 56 -13.29 -0.94 -0.11
CA SER A 56 -13.20 0.35 0.61
C SER A 56 -13.60 0.23 2.07
N LEU A 57 -14.67 -0.50 2.37
CA LEU A 57 -15.13 -0.72 3.75
C LEU A 57 -14.08 -1.47 4.58
N SER A 58 -13.46 -2.49 3.98
CA SER A 58 -12.38 -3.26 4.62
C SER A 58 -11.18 -2.36 4.90
N MET A 59 -10.80 -1.54 3.91
CA MET A 59 -9.70 -0.58 4.06
C MET A 59 -9.93 0.37 5.26
N PHE A 60 -11.15 0.89 5.41
CA PHE A 60 -11.53 1.74 6.55
C PHE A 60 -11.50 0.99 7.88
N LEU A 61 -12.07 -0.23 7.92
CA LEU A 61 -12.17 -1.04 9.13
C LEU A 61 -10.80 -1.44 9.70
N PHE A 62 -9.85 -1.74 8.82
CA PHE A 62 -8.52 -2.20 9.23
C PHE A 62 -7.54 -1.07 9.55
N LEU A 63 -7.82 0.17 9.14
CA LEU A 63 -6.95 1.32 9.38
C LEU A 63 -6.50 1.48 10.86
N PRO A 64 -7.39 1.41 11.88
CA PRO A 64 -6.98 1.49 13.29
C PRO A 64 -6.24 0.26 13.80
N ILE A 65 -6.53 -0.93 13.25
CA ILE A 65 -5.92 -2.20 13.66
C ILE A 65 -4.45 -2.24 13.23
N ILE A 66 -4.18 -1.74 12.04
CA ILE A 66 -2.85 -1.70 11.43
C ILE A 66 -1.90 -0.82 12.24
N GLY A 67 -2.36 0.33 12.72
CA GLY A 67 -1.57 1.21 13.59
C GLY A 67 -1.09 0.54 14.88
N LYS A 68 -1.84 -0.44 15.41
CA LYS A 68 -1.41 -1.26 16.55
C LYS A 68 -0.44 -2.37 16.13
N LEU A 69 -0.66 -3.00 14.99
CA LEU A 69 0.22 -4.04 14.44
C LEU A 69 1.63 -3.51 14.17
N LEU A 70 1.74 -2.33 13.58
CA LEU A 70 3.01 -1.69 13.24
C LEU A 70 3.84 -1.31 14.48
N LYS A 71 3.21 -1.17 15.66
CA LYS A 71 3.94 -0.93 16.92
C LYS A 71 4.56 -2.20 17.50
N ARG A 72 4.09 -3.39 17.11
CA ARG A 72 4.49 -4.67 17.72
C ARG A 72 5.30 -5.58 16.81
N TYR A 73 5.19 -5.42 15.50
CA TYR A 73 5.84 -6.31 14.53
C TYR A 73 6.72 -5.53 13.55
N ASP A 74 7.75 -6.19 13.05
CA ASP A 74 8.65 -5.63 12.05
C ASP A 74 7.91 -5.22 10.78
N HIS A 75 8.13 -3.98 10.36
CA HIS A 75 7.52 -3.41 9.14
C HIS A 75 7.77 -4.29 7.90
N ARG A 76 8.94 -4.93 7.81
CA ARG A 76 9.33 -5.81 6.71
C ARG A 76 8.45 -7.06 6.63
N LEU A 77 8.20 -7.70 7.78
CA LEU A 77 7.39 -8.92 7.83
C LEU A 77 5.93 -8.59 7.49
N ILE A 78 5.40 -7.50 8.05
CA ILE A 78 4.05 -7.04 7.73
C ILE A 78 3.91 -6.74 6.25
N LEU A 79 4.85 -5.99 5.64
CA LEU A 79 4.74 -5.63 4.24
C LEU A 79 4.82 -6.86 3.32
N SER A 80 5.76 -7.77 3.62
CA SER A 80 5.95 -8.99 2.82
C SER A 80 4.72 -9.88 2.87
N THR A 81 4.14 -10.10 4.06
CA THR A 81 2.91 -10.89 4.20
C THR A 81 1.74 -10.21 3.52
N ALA A 82 1.62 -8.88 3.62
CA ALA A 82 0.56 -8.13 2.99
C ALA A 82 0.61 -8.29 1.45
N VAL A 83 1.77 -8.09 0.83
CA VAL A 83 1.97 -8.27 -0.62
C VAL A 83 1.64 -9.68 -1.08
N ILE A 84 2.03 -10.70 -0.31
CA ILE A 84 1.69 -12.10 -0.60
C ILE A 84 0.18 -12.32 -0.54
N ILE A 85 -0.50 -11.81 0.50
CA ILE A 85 -1.94 -11.92 0.66
C ILE A 85 -2.67 -11.21 -0.49
N GLN A 86 -2.25 -9.99 -0.86
CA GLN A 86 -2.83 -9.26 -1.99
C GLN A 86 -2.68 -10.03 -3.30
N SER A 87 -1.47 -10.54 -3.57
CA SER A 87 -1.20 -11.29 -4.80
C SER A 87 -1.98 -12.59 -4.86
N LEU A 88 -2.11 -13.30 -3.73
CA LEU A 88 -2.88 -14.53 -3.65
C LEU A 88 -4.38 -14.27 -3.81
N ALA A 89 -4.92 -13.24 -3.14
CA ALA A 89 -6.31 -12.83 -3.29
C ALA A 89 -6.64 -12.45 -4.74
N GLN A 90 -5.72 -11.77 -5.42
CA GLN A 90 -5.86 -11.40 -6.82
C GLN A 90 -5.76 -12.61 -7.76
N ALA A 91 -4.86 -13.55 -7.51
CA ALA A 91 -4.78 -14.79 -8.28
C ALA A 91 -6.05 -15.66 -8.10
N MET A 92 -6.59 -15.72 -6.88
CA MET A 92 -7.83 -16.46 -6.58
C MET A 92 -9.03 -15.92 -7.36
N MET A 93 -9.10 -14.59 -7.61
CA MET A 93 -10.15 -14.00 -8.44
C MET A 93 -10.19 -14.57 -9.86
N GLY A 94 -9.06 -14.99 -10.43
CA GLY A 94 -9.01 -15.64 -11.75
C GLY A 94 -9.62 -17.05 -11.79
N ILE A 95 -9.81 -17.68 -10.63
CA ILE A 95 -10.35 -19.05 -10.52
C ILE A 95 -11.85 -19.03 -10.24
N TYR A 96 -12.32 -18.04 -9.48
CA TYR A 96 -13.70 -18.00 -9.00
C TYR A 96 -14.73 -18.00 -10.13
N GLN A 97 -15.74 -18.86 -9.96
CA GLN A 97 -16.95 -18.92 -10.78
C GLN A 97 -18.17 -18.33 -10.04
N SER A 98 -17.96 -17.72 -8.88
CA SER A 98 -19.02 -17.12 -8.06
C SER A 98 -18.59 -15.75 -7.56
N ILE A 99 -19.53 -14.82 -7.58
CA ILE A 99 -19.33 -13.44 -7.12
C ILE A 99 -18.98 -13.35 -5.63
N ILE A 100 -19.39 -14.35 -4.83
CA ILE A 100 -19.07 -14.42 -3.40
C ILE A 100 -17.56 -14.54 -3.20
N GLY A 101 -16.87 -15.30 -4.06
CA GLY A 101 -15.41 -15.40 -4.03
C GLY A 101 -14.75 -14.04 -4.28
N PHE A 102 -15.28 -13.25 -5.21
CA PHE A 102 -14.78 -11.90 -5.47
C PHE A 102 -14.93 -10.99 -4.25
N TYR A 103 -16.03 -11.08 -3.48
CA TYR A 103 -16.18 -10.31 -2.24
C TYR A 103 -15.16 -10.68 -1.18
N ILE A 104 -14.87 -11.98 -1.03
CA ILE A 104 -13.85 -12.47 -0.09
C ILE A 104 -12.47 -11.94 -0.48
N SER A 105 -12.07 -12.07 -1.75
CA SER A 105 -10.79 -11.52 -2.20
C SER A 105 -10.74 -10.00 -2.07
N ALA A 106 -11.83 -9.29 -2.36
CA ALA A 106 -11.88 -7.84 -2.21
C ALA A 106 -11.70 -7.38 -0.76
N PHE A 107 -12.24 -8.14 0.19
CA PHE A 107 -12.03 -7.89 1.62
C PHE A 107 -10.54 -7.98 1.98
N PHE A 108 -9.85 -9.04 1.54
CA PHE A 108 -8.41 -9.21 1.79
C PHE A 108 -7.56 -8.16 1.09
N ILE A 109 -7.89 -7.81 -0.16
CA ILE A 109 -7.19 -6.77 -0.92
C ILE A 109 -7.35 -5.41 -0.22
N GLY A 110 -8.56 -5.06 0.22
CA GLY A 110 -8.82 -3.81 0.96
C GLY A 110 -8.04 -3.74 2.27
N MET A 111 -8.02 -4.84 3.03
CA MET A 111 -7.24 -4.96 4.26
C MET A 111 -5.75 -4.69 4.02
N VAL A 112 -5.14 -5.33 3.02
CA VAL A 112 -3.71 -5.17 2.70
C VAL A 112 -3.39 -3.79 2.17
N THR A 113 -4.29 -3.21 1.37
CA THR A 113 -4.09 -1.90 0.76
C THR A 113 -3.96 -0.81 1.82
N ALA A 114 -4.79 -0.87 2.88
CA ALA A 114 -4.69 0.02 4.03
C ALA A 114 -3.30 -0.06 4.69
N VAL A 115 -2.71 -1.25 4.76
CA VAL A 115 -1.38 -1.47 5.37
C VAL A 115 -0.29 -0.81 4.53
N THR A 116 -0.34 -1.07 3.23
CA THR A 116 0.75 -0.74 2.32
C THR A 116 0.79 0.75 1.98
N LEU A 117 -0.31 1.29 1.45
CA LEU A 117 -0.34 2.66 0.93
C LEU A 117 -0.45 3.72 2.02
N ILE A 118 -1.29 3.50 3.03
CA ILE A 118 -1.60 4.55 4.02
C ILE A 118 -0.56 4.62 5.13
N MET A 119 0.02 3.49 5.53
CA MET A 119 0.88 3.44 6.71
C MET A 119 2.34 3.20 6.37
N ILE A 120 2.67 2.14 5.62
CA ILE A 120 4.07 1.71 5.49
C ILE A 120 4.91 2.68 4.67
N ILE A 121 4.39 3.24 3.58
CA ILE A 121 5.10 4.24 2.76
C ILE A 121 5.48 5.48 3.60
N PRO A 122 4.54 6.22 4.21
CA PRO A 122 4.88 7.41 4.99
C PRO A 122 5.78 7.10 6.20
N LEU A 123 5.55 6.00 6.91
CA LEU A 123 6.40 5.61 8.05
C LEU A 123 7.83 5.31 7.62
N THR A 124 8.01 4.62 6.49
CA THR A 124 9.34 4.31 5.96
C THR A 124 10.05 5.60 5.55
N VAL A 125 9.37 6.52 4.86
CA VAL A 125 9.97 7.82 4.49
C VAL A 125 10.35 8.64 5.72
N GLN A 126 9.48 8.69 6.74
CA GLN A 126 9.74 9.40 8.00
C GLN A 126 10.93 8.80 8.78
N GLN A 127 11.15 7.49 8.69
CA GLN A 127 12.30 6.84 9.34
C GLN A 127 13.62 7.18 8.67
N TRP A 128 13.65 7.39 7.35
CA TRP A 128 14.89 7.57 6.57
C TRP A 128 15.25 9.03 6.26
N PHE A 129 14.27 9.93 6.23
CA PHE A 129 14.47 11.34 5.90
C PHE A 129 14.08 12.25 7.07
N TYR A 130 14.93 13.23 7.40
CA TYR A 130 14.64 14.23 8.44
C TYR A 130 13.92 15.47 7.87
N LYS A 131 14.18 15.83 6.61
CA LYS A 131 13.55 16.96 5.90
C LYS A 131 12.71 16.47 4.73
N ASN A 132 11.70 17.25 4.33
CA ASN A 132 10.85 17.04 3.15
C ASN A 132 10.07 15.71 3.13
N ILE A 133 9.73 15.16 4.30
CA ILE A 133 8.99 13.90 4.45
C ILE A 133 7.65 13.95 3.70
N ALA A 134 6.90 15.04 3.85
CA ALA A 134 5.61 15.22 3.18
C ALA A 134 5.77 15.23 1.64
N THR A 135 6.77 15.95 1.11
CA THR A 135 7.03 16.02 -0.34
C THR A 135 7.44 14.65 -0.89
N LEU A 136 8.35 13.94 -0.22
CA LEU A 136 8.81 12.61 -0.63
C LEU A 136 7.70 11.57 -0.58
N THR A 137 6.84 11.64 0.43
CA THR A 137 5.67 10.77 0.56
C THR A 137 4.65 11.10 -0.53
N GLY A 138 4.37 12.38 -0.76
CA GLY A 138 3.45 12.83 -1.82
C GLY A 138 3.91 12.39 -3.21
N ILE A 139 5.20 12.48 -3.52
CA ILE A 139 5.76 11.96 -4.79
C ILE A 139 5.60 10.44 -4.85
N ALA A 140 5.89 9.70 -3.78
CA ALA A 140 5.72 8.25 -3.77
C ALA A 140 4.26 7.83 -4.01
N LEU A 141 3.30 8.55 -3.42
CA LEU A 141 1.88 8.35 -3.68
C LEU A 141 1.47 8.77 -5.09
N ALA A 142 2.06 9.81 -5.67
CA ALA A 142 1.79 10.19 -7.06
C ALA A 142 2.12 9.05 -8.04
N PHE A 143 3.22 8.33 -7.80
CA PHE A 143 3.56 7.14 -8.59
C PHE A 143 2.58 5.98 -8.45
N SER A 144 1.79 5.92 -7.37
CA SER A 144 0.72 4.94 -7.23
C SER A 144 -0.40 5.19 -8.27
N GLY A 145 -0.72 6.46 -8.53
CA GLY A 145 -1.63 6.87 -9.60
C GLY A 145 -1.06 6.59 -10.99
N VAL A 146 0.24 6.85 -11.20
CA VAL A 146 0.92 6.49 -12.46
C VAL A 146 0.89 4.98 -12.69
N GLY A 147 1.10 4.18 -11.64
CA GLY A 147 0.99 2.72 -11.71
C GLY A 147 -0.39 2.24 -12.15
N ALA A 148 -1.44 2.79 -11.57
CA ALA A 148 -2.82 2.52 -11.99
C ALA A 148 -3.05 2.91 -13.46
N ALA A 149 -2.64 4.11 -13.87
CA ALA A 149 -2.82 4.61 -15.22
C ALA A 149 -2.07 3.81 -16.29
N VAL A 150 -0.86 3.31 -15.97
CA VAL A 150 -0.04 2.50 -16.89
C VAL A 150 -0.51 1.04 -16.92
N MET A 151 -0.87 0.46 -15.76
CA MET A 151 -1.33 -0.92 -15.69
C MET A 151 -2.71 -1.12 -16.30
N GLN A 152 -3.55 -0.10 -16.35
CA GLN A 152 -4.89 -0.18 -16.93
C GLN A 152 -4.91 -0.52 -18.44
N PRO A 153 -4.21 0.19 -19.35
CA PRO A 153 -4.17 -0.18 -20.77
C PRO A 153 -3.45 -1.52 -21.00
N ILE A 154 -2.41 -1.81 -20.21
CA ILE A 154 -1.70 -3.11 -20.26
C ILE A 154 -2.69 -4.23 -19.91
N GLY A 155 -3.42 -4.09 -18.81
CA GLY A 155 -4.44 -5.04 -18.38
C GLY A 155 -5.52 -5.23 -19.44
N THR A 156 -6.03 -4.16 -20.06
CA THR A 156 -7.02 -4.26 -21.14
C THR A 156 -6.48 -5.05 -22.34
N ALA A 157 -5.24 -4.80 -22.76
CA ALA A 157 -4.61 -5.53 -23.85
C ALA A 157 -4.42 -7.02 -23.51
N LEU A 158 -4.04 -7.34 -22.27
CA LEU A 158 -3.93 -8.71 -21.78
C LEU A 158 -5.28 -9.42 -21.71
N ILE A 159 -6.34 -8.75 -21.26
CA ILE A 159 -7.71 -9.29 -21.24
C ILE A 159 -8.15 -9.63 -22.67
N ALA A 160 -7.86 -8.74 -23.64
CA ALA A 160 -8.22 -8.97 -25.04
C ALA A 160 -7.46 -10.16 -25.67
N ALA A 161 -6.20 -10.39 -25.28
CA ALA A 161 -5.36 -11.45 -25.85
C ALA A 161 -5.52 -12.82 -25.18
N TYR A 162 -5.63 -12.85 -23.84
CA TYR A 162 -5.56 -14.09 -23.04
C TYR A 162 -6.80 -14.31 -22.15
N GLY A 163 -7.73 -13.36 -22.13
CA GLY A 163 -8.90 -13.39 -21.25
C GLY A 163 -8.62 -12.87 -19.84
N TRP A 164 -9.70 -12.59 -19.12
CA TRP A 164 -9.63 -11.96 -17.80
C TRP A 164 -9.07 -12.88 -16.71
N ARG A 165 -9.35 -14.18 -16.79
CA ARG A 165 -8.86 -15.19 -15.82
C ARG A 165 -7.33 -15.24 -15.79
N VAL A 166 -6.71 -15.37 -16.96
CA VAL A 166 -5.24 -15.41 -17.10
C VAL A 166 -4.63 -14.06 -16.73
N THR A 167 -5.30 -12.96 -17.07
CA THR A 167 -4.81 -11.62 -16.72
C THR A 167 -4.73 -11.41 -15.21
N TYR A 168 -5.67 -11.94 -14.41
CA TYR A 168 -5.56 -11.90 -12.94
C TYR A 168 -4.31 -12.61 -12.41
N PHE A 169 -3.95 -13.77 -12.98
CA PHE A 169 -2.72 -14.48 -12.62
C PHE A 169 -1.47 -13.70 -13.04
N ILE A 170 -1.45 -13.14 -14.25
CA ILE A 170 -0.31 -12.35 -14.73
C ILE A 170 -0.11 -11.13 -13.83
N LEU A 171 -1.18 -10.41 -13.48
CA LEU A 171 -1.10 -9.28 -12.56
C LEU A 171 -0.62 -9.71 -11.18
N ALA A 172 -1.09 -10.83 -10.63
CA ALA A 172 -0.60 -11.36 -9.37
C ALA A 172 0.92 -11.63 -9.41
N VAL A 173 1.42 -12.25 -10.49
CA VAL A 173 2.86 -12.48 -10.68
C VAL A 173 3.62 -11.18 -10.82
N VAL A 174 3.11 -10.20 -11.56
CA VAL A 174 3.73 -8.87 -11.70
C VAL A 174 3.83 -8.15 -10.36
N ILE A 175 2.80 -8.25 -9.50
CA ILE A 175 2.84 -7.67 -8.15
C ILE A 175 3.93 -8.36 -7.33
N VAL A 176 3.97 -9.70 -7.29
CA VAL A 176 5.00 -10.43 -6.54
C VAL A 176 6.39 -10.10 -7.07
N ALA A 177 6.62 -10.22 -8.38
CA ALA A 177 7.91 -9.96 -9.00
C ALA A 177 8.36 -8.50 -8.85
N GLY A 178 7.41 -7.56 -8.92
CA GLY A 178 7.67 -6.13 -8.81
C GLY A 178 7.81 -5.62 -7.37
N THR A 179 7.31 -6.36 -6.38
CA THR A 179 7.22 -5.87 -4.99
C THR A 179 8.07 -6.69 -4.03
N LEU A 180 8.06 -8.02 -4.16
CA LEU A 180 8.76 -8.94 -3.26
C LEU A 180 10.29 -8.74 -3.22
N PRO A 181 11.03 -8.54 -4.34
CA PRO A 181 12.47 -8.29 -4.27
C PRO A 181 12.79 -6.97 -3.58
N PHE A 182 12.01 -5.91 -3.81
CA PHE A 182 12.22 -4.61 -3.15
C PHE A 182 11.92 -4.68 -1.64
N THR A 183 10.88 -5.42 -1.27
CA THR A 183 10.51 -5.63 0.13
C THR A 183 11.54 -6.48 0.88
N LEU A 184 12.07 -7.53 0.24
CA LEU A 184 13.04 -8.43 0.86
C LEU A 184 14.47 -7.88 0.86
N PHE A 185 14.91 -7.20 -0.19
CA PHE A 185 16.29 -6.72 -0.30
C PHE A 185 16.49 -5.31 0.24
N VAL A 186 15.51 -4.41 0.13
CA VAL A 186 15.74 -2.97 0.37
C VAL A 186 15.10 -2.46 1.66
N ILE A 187 13.92 -2.97 2.04
CA ILE A 187 13.29 -2.66 3.33
C ILE A 187 14.00 -3.45 4.44
N ARG A 188 15.23 -3.01 4.74
CA ARG A 188 15.86 -3.29 6.02
C ARG A 188 15.42 -2.21 6.99
N THR A 189 14.67 -2.67 7.98
CA THR A 189 14.10 -1.95 9.10
C THR A 189 15.18 -1.08 9.74
N ASN A 190 14.91 0.21 9.86
CA ASN A 190 15.75 1.20 10.54
C ASN A 190 17.14 1.54 9.95
N PRO A 191 17.40 2.83 9.63
CA PRO A 191 18.78 3.31 9.47
C PRO A 191 19.61 3.12 10.75
N ALA A 192 18.97 3.04 11.92
CA ALA A 192 19.60 2.73 13.21
C ALA A 192 20.23 1.32 13.28
N GLU A 193 19.70 0.31 12.57
CA GLU A 193 20.31 -1.04 12.53
C GLU A 193 21.61 -1.07 11.71
N LYS A 194 21.79 -0.10 10.81
CA LYS A 194 23.05 0.13 10.08
C LYS A 194 23.94 1.20 10.73
N GLY A 195 23.55 1.74 11.90
CA GLY A 195 24.25 2.87 12.53
C GLY A 195 24.24 4.14 11.68
N LEU A 196 23.29 4.29 10.75
CA LEU A 196 23.15 5.45 9.88
C LEU A 196 22.20 6.48 10.51
N GLU A 197 22.58 7.75 10.45
CA GLU A 197 21.69 8.85 10.80
C GLU A 197 20.64 9.10 9.70
N ARG A 198 19.53 9.76 10.06
CA ARG A 198 18.51 10.13 9.08
C ARG A 198 19.12 11.09 8.06
N TYR A 199 18.76 10.92 6.78
CA TYR A 199 19.29 11.81 5.74
C TYR A 199 18.85 13.26 6.00
N GLY A 200 19.84 14.15 6.14
CA GLY A 200 19.63 15.58 6.44
C GLY A 200 19.64 15.95 7.93
N GLN A 201 20.02 15.04 8.82
CA GLN A 201 20.19 15.30 10.26
C GLN A 201 21.53 16.03 10.51
N PRO A 202 21.57 17.14 11.30
CA PRO A 202 22.81 17.86 11.58
C PRO A 202 23.71 17.07 12.55
N ALA A 203 25.01 17.00 12.22
CA ALA A 203 26.05 16.16 12.83
C ALA A 203 26.30 16.35 14.35
N ASN A 204 25.67 17.33 15.00
CA ASN A 204 25.79 17.60 16.43
C ASN A 204 24.64 17.03 17.29
N SER A 205 23.87 16.07 16.77
CA SER A 205 22.83 15.38 17.55
C SER A 205 23.32 14.10 18.24
N GLY A 206 24.59 13.72 18.04
CA GLY A 206 25.22 12.55 18.63
C GLY A 206 25.59 12.75 20.09
N MET A 207 24.61 12.74 21.00
CA MET A 207 24.72 12.15 22.35
C MET A 207 23.37 12.22 23.14
N LYS A 208 22.23 12.09 22.47
CA LYS A 208 20.94 11.79 23.13
C LYS A 208 20.12 10.82 22.29
N ALA A 209 20.69 9.65 21.99
CA ALA A 209 19.93 8.49 21.51
C ALA A 209 19.18 7.79 22.66
N LYS A 210 18.62 8.54 23.61
CA LYS A 210 17.41 8.10 24.31
C LYS A 210 16.27 8.56 23.44
N THR A 211 15.72 7.62 22.69
CA THR A 211 14.30 7.57 22.36
C THR A 211 13.62 8.95 22.33
N ASN A 212 13.90 9.74 21.30
CA ASN A 212 12.86 10.61 20.76
C ASN A 212 11.92 9.64 20.03
N VAL A 213 11.15 8.79 20.72
CA VAL A 213 9.73 9.10 21.01
C VAL A 213 9.45 10.44 20.35
N VAL A 214 8.97 10.38 19.11
CA VAL A 214 8.16 11.47 18.56
C VAL A 214 7.35 11.93 19.74
N GLU A 215 7.63 13.12 20.26
CA GLU A 215 6.85 13.74 21.32
C GLU A 215 5.44 13.73 20.75
N GLN A 216 4.72 12.69 21.15
CA GLN A 216 3.42 12.35 20.66
C GLN A 216 2.62 13.40 21.36
N LYS A 217 2.51 14.60 20.75
CA LYS A 217 1.50 15.59 21.11
C LYS A 217 0.28 14.76 21.37
N GLU A 218 -0.11 14.67 22.64
CA GLU A 218 -1.02 13.65 23.13
C GLU A 218 -2.19 13.59 22.16
N GLY A 219 -2.16 12.55 21.33
CA GLY A 219 -3.21 12.35 20.36
C GLY A 219 -4.44 12.11 21.18
N ILE A 220 -5.49 12.89 20.88
CA ILE A 220 -6.80 12.77 21.50
C ILE A 220 -7.13 11.29 21.63
N SER A 221 -7.39 10.84 22.87
CA SER A 221 -7.62 9.42 23.15
C SER A 221 -8.74 8.91 22.25
N ALA A 222 -8.68 7.65 21.79
CA ALA A 222 -9.64 7.10 20.84
C ALA A 222 -11.11 7.33 21.29
N GLY A 223 -11.37 7.35 22.60
CA GLY A 223 -12.68 7.67 23.16
C GLY A 223 -13.13 9.14 23.05
N GLU A 224 -12.20 10.09 23.04
CA GLU A 224 -12.49 11.52 22.81
C GLU A 224 -12.62 11.84 21.31
N ALA A 225 -11.92 11.11 20.44
CA ALA A 225 -12.01 11.28 19.00
C ALA A 225 -13.42 10.95 18.46
N TYR A 226 -14.04 9.84 18.93
CA TYR A 226 -15.41 9.44 18.54
C TYR A 226 -16.50 10.45 18.94
N ARG A 227 -16.23 11.31 19.93
CA ARG A 227 -17.16 12.36 20.37
C ARG A 227 -17.01 13.67 19.60
N SER A 228 -15.96 13.80 18.76
CA SER A 228 -15.72 15.04 18.03
C SER A 228 -16.39 15.01 16.64
N PRO A 229 -17.17 16.03 16.26
CA PRO A 229 -17.80 16.10 14.93
C PRO A 229 -16.76 16.18 13.79
N ARG A 230 -15.53 16.61 14.12
CA ARG A 230 -14.38 16.65 13.21
C ARG A 230 -13.93 15.25 12.79
N PHE A 231 -14.08 14.25 13.65
CA PHE A 231 -13.75 12.85 13.32
C PHE A 231 -14.68 12.30 12.24
N TYR A 232 -15.99 12.58 12.32
CA TYR A 232 -16.95 12.18 11.30
C TYR A 232 -16.76 12.94 9.98
N LEU A 233 -16.40 14.22 10.02
CA LEU A 233 -16.07 14.98 8.80
C LEU A 233 -14.79 14.45 8.11
N ILE A 234 -13.76 14.08 8.88
CA ILE A 234 -12.54 13.47 8.33
C ILE A 234 -12.84 12.06 7.80
N ALA A 235 -13.65 11.28 8.52
CA ALA A 235 -14.08 9.96 8.08
C ALA A 235 -14.92 10.03 6.79
N ALA A 236 -15.83 11.02 6.68
CA ALA A 236 -16.63 11.25 5.49
C ALA A 236 -15.77 11.70 4.30
N PHE A 237 -14.78 12.57 4.53
CA PHE A 237 -13.84 13.00 3.50
C PHE A 237 -12.90 11.87 3.05
N ALA A 238 -12.44 11.03 3.97
CA ALA A 238 -11.59 9.88 3.66
C ALA A 238 -12.37 8.70 3.02
N ALA A 239 -13.70 8.69 3.13
CA ALA A 239 -14.58 7.71 2.50
C ALA A 239 -15.03 8.11 1.07
N CYS A 240 -14.68 9.33 0.63
CA CYS A 240 -14.96 9.86 -0.70
C CYS A 240 -13.73 9.71 -1.60
#